data_AF-A0A7C2K9Q5-F1
#
_entry.id   AF-A0A7C2K9Q5-F1
#
_cell.length_a   1.000
_cell.length_b   1.000
_cell.length_c   1.000
_cell.angle_alpha   90.00
_cell.angle_beta   90.00
_cell.angle_gamma   90.00
#
_symmetry.space_group_name_H-M   'P 1'
#
loop_
_entity.id
_entity.type
_entity.pdbx_description
1 polymer ?
#
loop_
_entity_poly.entity_id
_entity_poly.type
_entity_poly.pdbx_seq_one_letter_code
_entity_poly.pdbx_strand_id
1 'polypeptide(L)'
;MMRVTLYTKNDCSLCDQARAALAALQSSVAHRLVEVDIEADPVLAARYGASVPVVEAGPYTLRAPFSETDLRVVLLSAQQRQALRPAPTEKDRRRAIGFARAVGGFARHWLAVFNLAAFLYVGLPFLAPVLMKAGATTPARWIYGAYSPVCHQLAFRSWFLFGEQPAYPRSLAGLSLVTYGLATGLPEDDFAAARAFVGNERLGYKVALCERDAAIYGGIFVGGVTFAFVRRRIKPLPVAIWFLVGVLPMAIDGGSQLLAGTPVFLAGWSPRESTPLLRTATGLLFGLLNVWLAYPHLEQSMAETRATATVKLAGVGDR
;
A
#
# COMPACT_ATOMS: atom_id res chain seq x y z
N MET A 1 -13.41 28.63 24.61
CA MET A 1 -11.99 28.91 24.91
C MET A 1 -11.13 28.26 23.82
N MET A 2 -10.18 28.99 23.23
CA MET A 2 -9.32 28.45 22.17
C MET A 2 -8.15 27.64 22.77
N ARG A 3 -7.60 26.65 22.05
CA ARG A 3 -6.40 25.94 22.48
C ARG A 3 -5.15 26.62 21.91
N VAL A 4 -4.16 26.86 22.75
CA VAL A 4 -2.84 27.42 22.39
C VAL A 4 -1.78 26.41 22.81
N THR A 5 -0.87 26.07 21.90
CA THR A 5 0.22 25.12 22.15
C THR A 5 1.53 25.87 22.27
N LEU A 6 2.28 25.66 23.35
CA LEU A 6 3.65 26.15 23.52
C LEU A 6 4.62 24.96 23.39
N TYR A 7 5.45 24.98 22.36
CA TYR A 7 6.56 24.05 22.21
C TYR A 7 7.76 24.59 22.99
N THR A 8 8.23 23.77 23.93
CA THR A 8 9.29 24.11 24.90
C THR A 8 10.39 23.05 24.87
N LYS A 9 11.51 23.34 25.53
CA LYS A 9 12.60 22.41 25.83
C LYS A 9 13.11 22.64 27.25
N ASN A 10 13.88 21.72 27.80
CA ASN A 10 14.48 21.91 29.12
C ASN A 10 15.50 23.06 29.12
N ASP A 11 15.67 23.72 30.27
CA ASP A 11 16.61 24.82 30.49
C ASP A 11 16.51 25.97 29.47
N CYS A 12 15.29 26.47 29.23
CA CYS A 12 15.00 27.51 28.25
C CYS A 12 14.38 28.76 28.89
N SER A 13 15.20 29.79 29.13
CA SER A 13 14.75 31.05 29.73
C SER A 13 13.71 31.79 28.88
N LEU A 14 13.82 31.72 27.55
CA LEU A 14 12.82 32.28 26.63
C LEU A 14 11.47 31.55 26.73
N CYS A 15 11.48 30.26 27.05
CA CYS A 15 10.26 29.46 27.20
C CYS A 15 9.50 29.84 28.48
N ASP A 16 10.21 30.08 29.57
CA ASP A 16 9.61 30.59 30.81
C ASP A 16 8.99 31.97 30.62
N GLN A 17 9.67 32.85 29.86
CA GLN A 17 9.13 34.16 29.48
C GLN A 17 7.84 34.02 28.65
N ALA A 18 7.85 33.13 27.65
CA ALA A 18 6.66 32.88 26.82
C ALA A 18 5.50 32.30 27.65
N ARG A 19 5.77 31.38 28.60
CA ARG A 19 4.76 30.82 29.51
C ARG A 19 4.14 31.91 30.39
N ALA A 20 4.97 32.77 30.98
CA ALA A 20 4.51 33.88 31.81
C ALA A 20 3.65 34.88 31.01
N ALA A 21 4.08 35.24 29.81
CA ALA A 21 3.34 36.14 28.92
C ALA A 21 1.98 35.54 28.49
N LEU A 22 1.93 34.25 28.15
CA LEU A 22 0.69 33.54 27.84
C LEU A 22 -0.26 33.53 29.03
N ALA A 23 0.24 33.25 30.24
CA ALA A 23 -0.56 33.28 31.46
C ALA A 23 -1.14 34.68 31.75
N ALA A 24 -0.34 35.74 31.59
CA ALA A 24 -0.79 37.12 31.78
C ALA A 24 -1.92 37.50 30.79
N LEU A 25 -1.77 37.09 29.52
CA LEU A 25 -2.75 37.34 28.47
C LEU A 25 -4.03 36.50 28.59
N GLN A 26 -4.06 35.48 29.43
CA GLN A 26 -5.22 34.59 29.58
C GLN A 26 -6.47 35.34 30.09
N SER A 27 -6.27 36.39 30.88
CA SER A 27 -7.32 37.27 31.40
C SER A 27 -8.01 38.11 30.30
N SER A 28 -7.25 38.54 29.29
CA SER A 28 -7.75 39.38 28.19
C SER A 28 -8.15 38.58 26.95
N VAL A 29 -7.47 37.47 26.68
CA VAL A 29 -7.75 36.56 25.56
C VAL A 29 -7.97 35.17 26.11
N ALA A 30 -9.22 34.73 26.20
CA ALA A 30 -9.57 33.45 26.81
C ALA A 30 -9.03 32.24 26.03
N HIS A 31 -7.98 31.60 26.55
CA HIS A 31 -7.34 30.43 25.95
C HIS A 31 -6.97 29.37 26.98
N ARG A 32 -6.77 28.13 26.50
CA ARG A 32 -6.24 26.99 27.25
C ARG A 32 -4.83 26.68 26.73
N LEU A 33 -3.84 26.84 27.59
CA LEU A 33 -2.45 26.51 27.29
C LEU A 33 -2.22 24.98 27.33
N VAL A 34 -1.50 24.47 26.36
CA VAL A 34 -0.98 23.10 26.30
C VAL A 34 0.51 23.19 26.02
N GLU A 35 1.32 22.62 26.88
CA GLU A 35 2.77 22.61 26.73
C GLU A 35 3.22 21.28 26.12
N VAL A 36 4.16 21.35 25.17
CA VAL A 36 4.73 20.18 24.49
C VAL A 36 6.25 20.30 24.55
N ASP A 37 6.88 19.39 25.27
CA ASP A 37 8.34 19.25 25.26
C ASP A 37 8.78 18.64 23.92
N ILE A 38 9.58 19.39 23.17
CA ILE A 38 10.08 18.94 21.86
C ILE A 38 11.18 17.88 21.98
N GLU A 39 11.84 17.75 23.13
CA GLU A 39 12.92 16.77 23.33
C GLU A 39 12.37 15.35 23.49
N ALA A 40 11.08 15.22 23.80
CA ALA A 40 10.37 13.94 23.87
C ALA A 40 10.04 13.34 22.48
N ASP A 41 10.14 14.11 21.39
CA ASP A 41 9.82 13.65 20.03
C ASP A 41 10.88 14.13 19.00
N PRO A 42 11.64 13.20 18.39
CA PRO A 42 12.68 13.53 17.39
C PRO A 42 12.18 14.36 16.20
N VAL A 43 10.91 14.20 15.81
CA VAL A 43 10.30 14.96 14.70
C VAL A 43 10.06 16.41 15.11
N LEU A 44 9.58 16.64 16.34
CA LEU A 44 9.40 17.97 16.89
C LEU A 44 10.74 18.66 17.14
N ALA A 45 11.72 17.91 17.65
CA ALA A 45 13.09 18.40 17.84
C ALA A 45 13.70 18.90 16.52
N ALA A 46 13.61 18.10 15.44
CA ALA A 46 14.10 18.51 14.12
C ALA A 46 13.35 19.72 13.55
N ARG A 47 12.05 19.84 13.80
CA ARG A 47 11.18 20.89 13.23
C ARG A 47 11.26 22.23 13.97
N TYR A 48 11.40 22.20 15.30
CA TYR A 48 11.28 23.38 16.15
C TYR A 48 12.56 23.70 16.92
N GLY A 49 13.52 22.78 17.05
CA GLY A 49 14.69 22.89 17.94
C GLY A 49 15.49 24.18 17.84
N ALA A 50 15.69 24.70 16.63
CA ALA A 50 16.43 25.96 16.41
C ALA A 50 15.61 27.24 16.68
N SER A 51 14.32 27.10 16.97
CA SER A 51 13.36 28.22 17.03
C SER A 51 12.50 28.25 18.30
N VAL A 52 12.81 27.39 19.27
CA VAL A 52 12.11 27.32 20.56
C VAL A 52 12.38 28.60 21.39
N PRO A 53 11.36 29.18 22.06
CA PRO A 53 9.95 28.76 22.12
C PRO A 53 9.17 28.97 20.82
N VAL A 54 8.21 28.08 20.55
CA VAL A 54 7.26 28.23 19.44
C VAL A 54 5.83 28.17 19.98
N VAL A 55 4.99 29.13 19.60
CA VAL A 55 3.59 29.21 20.00
C VAL A 55 2.69 28.96 18.80
N GLU A 56 1.74 28.03 18.92
CA GLU A 56 0.73 27.75 17.91
C GLU A 56 -0.68 28.04 18.43
N ALA A 57 -1.40 28.93 17.74
CA ALA A 57 -2.78 29.28 18.02
C ALA A 57 -3.61 29.20 16.73
N GLY A 58 -4.36 28.10 16.55
CA GLY A 58 -5.09 27.85 15.32
C GLY A 58 -4.14 27.69 14.11
N PRO A 59 -4.24 28.50 13.04
CA PRO A 59 -3.33 28.46 11.90
C PRO A 59 -2.01 29.24 12.12
N TYR A 60 -1.92 30.00 13.22
CA TYR A 60 -0.85 30.95 13.42
C TYR A 60 0.26 30.29 14.24
N THR A 61 1.49 30.41 13.75
CA THR A 61 2.70 29.89 14.40
C THR A 61 3.65 31.06 14.61
N LEU A 62 4.06 31.28 15.86
CA LEU A 62 5.02 32.31 16.25
C LEU A 62 6.30 31.63 16.76
N ARG A 63 7.44 31.97 16.19
CA ARG A 63 8.76 31.39 16.51
C ARG A 63 9.65 32.44 17.14
N ALA A 64 10.48 32.05 18.11
CA ALA A 64 11.39 32.98 18.75
C ALA A 64 12.41 33.58 17.76
N PRO A 65 12.88 34.82 17.99
CA PRO A 65 12.44 35.74 19.06
C PRO A 65 11.11 36.44 18.71
N PHE A 66 10.25 36.64 19.72
CA PHE A 66 9.00 37.40 19.60
C PHE A 66 8.73 38.22 20.86
N SER A 67 8.01 39.32 20.71
CA SER A 67 7.58 40.19 21.81
C SER A 67 6.22 39.79 22.37
N GLU A 68 5.85 40.32 23.54
CA GLU A 68 4.49 40.19 24.08
C GLU A 68 3.43 40.78 23.13
N THR A 69 3.79 41.84 22.39
CA THR A 69 2.92 42.43 21.36
C THR A 69 2.62 41.43 20.24
N ASP A 70 3.64 40.71 19.75
CA ASP A 70 3.46 39.69 18.71
C ASP A 70 2.57 38.55 19.20
N LEU A 71 2.80 38.10 20.44
CA LEU A 71 2.00 37.08 21.10
C LEU A 71 0.53 37.52 21.18
N ARG A 72 0.27 38.75 21.62
CA ARG A 72 -1.08 39.32 21.71
C ARG A 72 -1.75 39.41 20.35
N VAL A 73 -1.04 39.87 19.31
CA VAL A 73 -1.56 39.94 17.94
C VAL A 73 -1.96 38.56 17.42
N VAL A 74 -1.11 37.54 17.63
CA VAL A 74 -1.39 36.16 17.21
C VAL A 74 -2.61 35.59 17.94
N LEU A 75 -2.70 35.78 19.26
CA LEU A 75 -3.82 35.29 20.05
C LEU A 75 -5.14 36.00 19.69
N LEU A 76 -5.13 37.31 19.52
CA LEU A 76 -6.31 38.06 19.07
C LEU A 76 -6.73 37.65 17.67
N SER A 77 -5.78 37.47 16.75
CA SER A 77 -6.06 37.00 15.39
C SER A 77 -6.68 35.60 15.41
N ALA A 78 -6.18 34.70 16.27
CA ALA A 78 -6.73 33.37 16.47
C ALA A 78 -8.15 33.42 17.05
N GLN A 79 -8.39 34.27 18.06
CA GLN A 79 -9.71 34.48 18.68
C GLN A 79 -10.72 35.03 17.67
N GLN A 80 -10.33 36.09 16.95
CA GLN A 80 -11.17 36.76 15.96
C GLN A 80 -11.49 35.79 14.83
N ARG A 81 -10.52 35.03 14.32
CA ARG A 81 -10.76 33.99 13.33
C ARG A 81 -11.70 32.91 13.85
N GLN A 82 -11.59 32.52 15.12
CA GLN A 82 -12.52 31.57 15.73
C GLN A 82 -13.93 32.14 15.86
N ALA A 83 -14.08 33.42 16.20
CA ALA A 83 -15.36 34.11 16.27
C ALA A 83 -16.00 34.31 14.89
N LEU A 84 -15.18 34.59 13.87
CA LEU A 84 -15.59 34.72 12.47
C LEU A 84 -15.82 33.37 11.77
N ARG A 85 -15.38 32.25 12.36
CA ARG A 85 -15.65 30.93 11.80
C ARG A 85 -17.15 30.68 11.95
N PRO A 86 -17.90 30.59 10.83
CA PRO A 86 -19.31 30.26 10.93
C PRO A 86 -19.46 28.92 11.64
N ALA A 87 -20.45 28.84 12.54
CA ALA A 87 -20.81 27.57 13.12
C ALA A 87 -21.10 26.58 11.96
N PRO A 88 -20.53 25.37 11.99
CA PRO A 88 -20.74 24.41 10.92
C PRO A 88 -22.25 24.16 10.77
N THR A 89 -22.73 24.22 9.54
CA THR A 89 -24.15 23.98 9.27
C THR A 89 -24.54 22.56 9.67
N GLU A 90 -25.83 22.29 9.86
CA GLU A 90 -26.32 20.93 10.09
C GLU A 90 -25.89 19.98 8.96
N LYS A 91 -25.86 20.47 7.72
CA LYS A 91 -25.37 19.72 6.56
C LYS A 91 -23.88 19.38 6.67
N ASP A 92 -23.06 20.33 7.11
CA ASP A 92 -21.62 20.11 7.31
C ASP A 92 -21.35 19.12 8.45
N ARG A 93 -22.09 19.24 9.55
CA ARG A 93 -22.06 18.27 10.66
C ARG A 93 -22.43 16.87 10.20
N ARG A 94 -23.57 16.71 9.51
CA ARG A 94 -24.02 15.42 8.96
C ARG A 94 -22.98 14.82 8.02
N ARG A 95 -22.38 15.62 7.12
CA ARG A 95 -21.32 15.18 6.21
C ARG A 95 -20.08 14.72 6.97
N ALA A 96 -19.63 15.48 7.96
CA ALA A 96 -18.47 15.12 8.79
C ALA A 96 -18.70 13.82 9.57
N ILE A 97 -19.90 13.63 10.12
CA ILE A 97 -20.30 12.40 10.82
C ILE A 97 -20.32 11.22 9.83
N GLY A 98 -20.93 11.39 8.67
CA GLY A 98 -20.96 10.37 7.61
C GLY A 98 -19.56 9.94 7.18
N PHE A 99 -18.68 10.92 6.96
CA PHE A 99 -17.28 10.67 6.64
C PHE A 99 -16.55 9.92 7.76
N ALA A 100 -16.69 10.37 9.01
CA ALA A 100 -16.07 9.70 10.16
C ALA A 100 -16.57 8.25 10.33
N ARG A 101 -17.87 7.99 10.09
CA ARG A 101 -18.43 6.63 10.08
C ARG A 101 -17.85 5.78 8.94
N ALA A 102 -17.75 6.34 7.73
CA ALA A 102 -17.19 5.63 6.57
C ALA A 102 -15.72 5.26 6.81
N VAL A 103 -14.90 6.21 7.25
CA VAL A 103 -13.48 6.00 7.58
C VAL A 103 -13.34 4.97 8.72
N GLY A 104 -14.13 5.10 9.79
CA GLY A 104 -14.11 4.15 10.90
C GLY A 104 -14.56 2.74 10.51
N GLY A 105 -15.56 2.64 9.61
CA GLY A 105 -16.03 1.38 9.04
C GLY A 105 -14.95 0.72 8.17
N PHE A 106 -14.33 1.49 7.27
CA PHE A 106 -13.21 1.02 6.47
C PHE A 106 -12.05 0.55 7.35
N ALA A 107 -11.59 1.37 8.30
CA ALA A 107 -10.50 1.01 9.21
C ALA A 107 -10.80 -0.23 10.07
N ARG A 108 -12.08 -0.54 10.33
CA ARG A 108 -12.48 -1.77 11.03
C ARG A 108 -12.40 -3.01 10.13
N HIS A 109 -12.73 -2.86 8.85
CA HIS A 109 -12.86 -3.96 7.89
C HIS A 109 -11.76 -3.96 6.81
N TRP A 110 -10.70 -3.17 6.98
CA TRP A 110 -9.66 -2.94 5.97
C TRP A 110 -9.07 -4.24 5.43
N LEU A 111 -8.80 -5.20 6.31
CA LEU A 111 -8.21 -6.49 5.94
C LEU A 111 -9.16 -7.32 5.07
N ALA A 112 -10.47 -7.30 5.37
CA ALA A 112 -11.47 -7.98 4.55
C ALA A 112 -11.61 -7.31 3.18
N VAL A 113 -11.58 -5.97 3.14
CA VAL A 113 -11.61 -5.21 1.89
C VAL A 113 -10.39 -5.54 1.02
N PHE A 114 -9.19 -5.58 1.61
CA PHE A 114 -7.94 -5.87 0.89
C PHE A 114 -7.90 -7.33 0.42
N ASN A 115 -8.31 -8.28 1.26
CA ASN A 115 -8.40 -9.69 0.86
C ASN A 115 -9.44 -9.91 -0.24
N LEU A 116 -10.59 -9.23 -0.18
CA LEU A 116 -11.59 -9.29 -1.25
C LEU A 116 -11.04 -8.72 -2.56
N ALA A 117 -10.38 -7.57 -2.51
CA ALA A 117 -9.76 -6.98 -3.69
C ALA A 117 -8.68 -7.89 -4.29
N ALA A 118 -7.80 -8.45 -3.46
CA ALA A 118 -6.76 -9.39 -3.89
C ALA A 118 -7.37 -10.68 -4.47
N PHE A 119 -8.40 -11.24 -3.83
CA PHE A 119 -9.14 -12.41 -4.31
C PHE A 119 -9.76 -12.15 -5.68
N LEU A 120 -10.46 -11.03 -5.86
CA LEU A 120 -11.06 -10.68 -7.14
C LEU A 120 -9.99 -10.47 -8.22
N TYR A 121 -8.88 -9.81 -7.88
CA TYR A 121 -7.79 -9.56 -8.81
C TYR A 121 -7.10 -10.86 -9.28
N VAL A 122 -6.78 -11.78 -8.36
CA VAL A 122 -6.12 -13.04 -8.76
C VAL A 122 -7.12 -14.08 -9.28
N GLY A 123 -8.37 -14.07 -8.81
CA GLY A 123 -9.39 -15.06 -9.16
C GLY A 123 -10.03 -14.82 -10.53
N LEU A 124 -10.29 -13.56 -10.92
CA LEU A 124 -10.89 -13.24 -12.22
C LEU A 124 -10.10 -13.81 -13.42
N PRO A 125 -8.75 -13.77 -13.45
CA PRO A 125 -7.97 -14.42 -14.52
C PRO A 125 -8.20 -15.92 -14.67
N PHE A 126 -8.55 -16.64 -13.60
CA PHE A 126 -8.89 -18.07 -13.64
C PHE A 126 -10.31 -18.31 -14.13
N LEU A 127 -11.20 -17.31 -14.05
CA LEU A 127 -12.53 -17.39 -14.64
C LEU A 127 -12.49 -17.36 -16.18
N ALA A 128 -11.48 -16.73 -16.78
CA ALA A 128 -11.32 -16.69 -18.25
C ALA A 128 -11.28 -18.09 -18.90
N PRO A 129 -10.39 -19.03 -18.50
CA PRO A 129 -10.40 -20.38 -19.06
C PRO A 129 -11.65 -21.19 -18.72
N VAL A 130 -12.31 -20.93 -17.59
CA VAL A 130 -13.61 -21.55 -17.25
C VAL A 130 -14.70 -21.13 -18.23
N LEU A 131 -14.77 -19.84 -18.55
CA LEU A 131 -15.72 -19.30 -19.52
C LEU A 131 -15.41 -19.78 -20.94
N MET A 132 -14.12 -19.91 -21.31
CA MET A 132 -13.73 -20.52 -22.57
C MET A 132 -14.23 -21.97 -22.67
N LYS A 133 -14.02 -22.78 -21.64
CA LYS A 133 -14.48 -24.17 -21.59
C LYS A 133 -16.01 -24.29 -21.63
N ALA A 134 -16.72 -23.32 -21.05
CA ALA A 134 -18.19 -23.25 -21.09
C ALA A 134 -18.76 -22.70 -22.42
N GLY A 135 -17.90 -22.33 -23.39
CA GLY A 135 -18.32 -21.73 -24.66
C GLY A 135 -18.67 -20.24 -24.58
N ALA A 136 -18.59 -19.63 -23.39
CA ALA A 136 -18.82 -18.19 -23.17
C ALA A 136 -17.60 -17.35 -23.57
N THR A 137 -17.26 -17.37 -24.86
CA THR A 137 -16.02 -16.80 -25.40
C THR A 137 -15.94 -15.28 -25.29
N THR A 138 -17.04 -14.55 -25.53
CA THR A 138 -17.06 -13.09 -25.45
C THR A 138 -16.70 -12.56 -24.05
N PRO A 139 -17.36 -12.98 -22.96
CA PRO A 139 -16.97 -12.53 -21.62
C PRO A 139 -15.58 -13.01 -21.21
N ALA A 140 -15.13 -14.19 -21.67
CA ALA A 140 -13.75 -14.63 -21.45
C ALA A 140 -12.73 -13.67 -22.08
N ARG A 141 -12.98 -13.24 -23.33
CA ARG A 141 -12.12 -12.28 -24.05
C ARG A 141 -12.08 -10.91 -23.39
N TRP A 142 -13.15 -10.47 -22.73
CA TRP A 142 -13.11 -9.24 -21.92
C TRP A 142 -12.14 -9.36 -20.76
N ILE A 143 -12.09 -10.50 -20.08
CA ILE A 143 -11.12 -10.75 -19.00
C ILE A 143 -9.70 -10.75 -19.56
N TYR A 144 -9.42 -11.51 -20.63
CA TYR A 144 -8.10 -11.50 -21.28
C TYR A 144 -7.68 -10.07 -21.68
N GLY A 145 -8.60 -9.31 -22.29
CA GLY A 145 -8.38 -7.92 -22.71
C GLY A 145 -8.05 -7.01 -21.53
N ALA A 146 -8.82 -7.09 -20.44
CA ALA A 146 -8.64 -6.27 -19.24
C ALA A 146 -7.28 -6.48 -18.56
N TYR A 147 -6.75 -7.71 -18.56
CA TYR A 147 -5.45 -8.03 -17.95
C TYR A 147 -4.27 -7.86 -18.92
N SER A 148 -4.51 -7.61 -20.20
CA SER A 148 -3.45 -7.54 -21.22
C SER A 148 -2.48 -6.34 -21.10
N PRO A 149 -2.85 -5.18 -20.49
CA PRO A 149 -1.91 -4.08 -20.24
C PRO A 149 -0.97 -4.35 -19.05
N VAL A 150 -1.42 -5.17 -18.09
CA VAL A 150 -0.66 -5.45 -16.86
C VAL A 150 0.18 -6.72 -16.96
N CYS A 151 -0.17 -7.64 -17.87
CA CYS A 151 0.54 -8.88 -18.09
C CYS A 151 0.62 -9.21 -19.58
N HIS A 152 1.77 -9.72 -20.03
CA HIS A 152 1.94 -10.13 -21.43
C HIS A 152 1.17 -11.41 -21.80
N GLN A 153 0.74 -12.21 -20.81
CA GLN A 153 -0.04 -13.43 -21.00
C GLN A 153 0.55 -14.40 -22.05
N LEU A 154 1.88 -14.52 -22.08
CA LEU A 154 2.56 -15.44 -22.99
C LEU A 154 2.14 -16.87 -22.68
N ALA A 155 1.67 -17.61 -23.68
CA ALA A 155 1.19 -18.98 -23.52
C ALA A 155 2.24 -19.87 -22.82
N PHE A 156 3.51 -19.79 -23.21
CA PHE A 156 4.60 -20.57 -22.60
C PHE A 156 5.03 -20.12 -21.19
N ARG A 157 4.34 -19.13 -20.61
CA ARG A 157 4.51 -18.65 -19.23
C ARG A 157 3.21 -18.59 -18.47
N SER A 158 2.17 -19.29 -18.92
CA SER A 158 0.84 -19.24 -18.32
C SER A 158 0.39 -20.64 -17.93
N TRP A 159 -0.37 -20.73 -16.84
CA TRP A 159 -1.06 -21.96 -16.48
C TRP A 159 -2.21 -22.24 -17.45
N PHE A 160 -2.43 -23.49 -17.79
CA PHE A 160 -3.54 -23.98 -18.60
C PHE A 160 -4.51 -24.80 -17.73
N LEU A 161 -5.80 -24.59 -17.94
CA LEU A 161 -6.85 -25.38 -17.32
C LEU A 161 -7.61 -26.19 -18.38
N PHE A 162 -8.12 -27.35 -17.98
CA PHE A 162 -8.95 -28.24 -18.81
C PHE A 162 -8.24 -28.86 -20.02
N GLY A 163 -6.90 -28.97 -19.96
CA GLY A 163 -6.07 -29.54 -21.02
C GLY A 163 -5.21 -30.73 -20.57
N GLU A 164 -4.41 -31.24 -21.50
CA GLU A 164 -3.48 -32.36 -21.27
C GLU A 164 -2.37 -32.04 -20.25
N GLN A 165 -1.90 -30.79 -20.19
CA GLN A 165 -0.83 -30.36 -19.28
C GLN A 165 -1.16 -29.02 -18.62
N PRO A 166 -0.64 -28.78 -17.40
CA PRO A 166 -0.84 -27.51 -16.71
C PRO A 166 -0.02 -26.37 -17.32
N ALA A 167 1.08 -26.65 -18.01
CA ALA A 167 1.93 -25.65 -18.63
C ALA A 167 2.66 -26.22 -19.85
N TYR A 168 2.97 -25.35 -20.81
CA TYR A 168 3.69 -25.69 -22.04
C TYR A 168 4.91 -24.76 -22.18
N PRO A 169 6.02 -25.01 -21.47
CA PRO A 169 7.18 -24.13 -21.48
C PRO A 169 7.90 -24.18 -22.83
N ARG A 170 8.85 -23.26 -23.05
CA ARG A 170 9.78 -23.36 -24.19
C ARG A 170 10.76 -24.51 -23.99
N SER A 171 11.33 -25.01 -25.09
CA SER A 171 12.44 -25.97 -25.10
C SER A 171 13.61 -25.55 -24.19
N LEU A 172 13.92 -24.25 -24.16
CA LEU A 172 14.96 -23.65 -23.31
C LEU A 172 14.75 -23.85 -21.79
N ALA A 173 13.56 -24.22 -21.33
CA ALA A 173 13.32 -24.52 -19.92
C ALA A 173 13.92 -25.87 -19.48
N GLY A 174 14.27 -26.75 -20.43
CA GLY A 174 14.92 -28.04 -20.15
C GLY A 174 14.07 -29.01 -19.33
N LEU A 175 12.74 -28.93 -19.46
CA LEU A 175 11.79 -29.78 -18.75
C LEU A 175 11.30 -30.95 -19.61
N SER A 176 10.83 -32.02 -18.97
CA SER A 176 10.22 -33.18 -19.65
C SER A 176 8.76 -32.93 -20.10
N LEU A 177 8.26 -31.71 -20.01
CA LEU A 177 6.92 -31.32 -20.48
C LEU A 177 6.93 -31.12 -21.99
N VAL A 178 5.77 -31.30 -22.63
CA VAL A 178 5.64 -30.96 -24.05
C VAL A 178 5.80 -29.45 -24.19
N THR A 179 6.68 -29.04 -25.10
CA THR A 179 6.98 -27.62 -25.26
C THR A 179 5.85 -26.88 -25.97
N TYR A 180 5.78 -25.56 -25.79
CA TYR A 180 4.84 -24.71 -26.52
C TYR A 180 4.92 -24.91 -28.04
N GLY A 181 6.14 -24.97 -28.59
CA GLY A 181 6.33 -25.14 -30.03
C GLY A 181 5.77 -26.48 -30.52
N LEU A 182 6.05 -27.58 -29.81
CA LEU A 182 5.50 -28.89 -30.15
C LEU A 182 4.00 -28.98 -29.95
N ALA A 183 3.48 -28.37 -28.88
CA ALA A 183 2.06 -28.41 -28.55
C ALA A 183 1.21 -27.59 -29.53
N THR A 184 1.70 -26.45 -30.00
CA THR A 184 0.91 -25.51 -30.81
C THR A 184 1.28 -25.49 -32.29
N GLY A 185 2.48 -26.00 -32.66
CA GLY A 185 3.06 -25.83 -33.99
C GLY A 185 3.55 -24.42 -34.28
N LEU A 186 3.55 -23.52 -33.29
CA LEU A 186 3.98 -22.12 -33.45
C LEU A 186 5.46 -21.93 -33.07
N PRO A 187 6.19 -21.00 -33.72
CA PRO A 187 7.56 -20.67 -33.32
C PRO A 187 7.65 -20.19 -31.87
N GLU A 188 8.60 -20.69 -31.09
CA GLU A 188 8.74 -20.36 -29.67
C GLU A 188 9.29 -18.94 -29.41
N ASP A 189 9.88 -18.31 -30.44
CA ASP A 189 10.40 -16.95 -30.46
C ASP A 189 9.36 -15.93 -30.98
N ASP A 190 8.21 -16.36 -31.49
CA ASP A 190 7.10 -15.49 -31.84
C ASP A 190 6.25 -15.14 -30.60
N PHE A 191 6.65 -14.07 -29.92
CA PHE A 191 5.94 -13.54 -28.75
C PHE A 191 4.54 -13.02 -29.06
N ALA A 192 4.29 -12.55 -30.29
CA ALA A 192 2.97 -12.05 -30.67
C ALA A 192 1.98 -13.22 -30.81
N ALA A 193 2.40 -14.30 -31.48
CA ALA A 193 1.63 -15.54 -31.57
C ALA A 193 1.39 -16.15 -30.18
N ALA A 194 2.42 -16.21 -29.33
CA ALA A 194 2.29 -16.73 -27.96
C ALA A 194 1.34 -15.89 -27.08
N ARG A 195 1.29 -14.56 -27.28
CA ARG A 195 0.32 -13.68 -26.62
C ARG A 195 -1.10 -13.90 -27.15
N ALA A 196 -1.25 -14.06 -28.46
CA ALA A 196 -2.56 -14.26 -29.10
C ALA A 196 -3.17 -15.65 -28.82
N PHE A 197 -2.34 -16.68 -28.61
CA PHE A 197 -2.78 -18.04 -28.36
C PHE A 197 -3.52 -18.16 -27.02
N VAL A 198 -4.84 -18.37 -27.04
CA VAL A 198 -5.67 -18.53 -25.83
C VAL A 198 -5.74 -19.98 -25.35
N GLY A 199 -5.76 -20.94 -26.27
CA GLY A 199 -5.98 -22.35 -25.96
C GLY A 199 -7.00 -23.03 -26.87
N ASN A 200 -7.21 -24.32 -26.65
CA ASN A 200 -8.17 -25.15 -27.38
C ASN A 200 -8.57 -26.36 -26.52
N GLU A 201 -9.49 -27.19 -27.00
CA GLU A 201 -9.99 -28.36 -26.26
C GLU A 201 -8.91 -29.37 -25.86
N ARG A 202 -7.81 -29.47 -26.63
CA ARG A 202 -6.71 -30.39 -26.33
C ARG A 202 -5.75 -29.83 -25.29
N LEU A 203 -5.27 -28.62 -25.53
CA LEU A 203 -4.28 -27.98 -24.65
C LEU A 203 -4.91 -27.32 -23.42
N GLY A 204 -6.24 -27.22 -23.39
CA GLY A 204 -6.95 -26.40 -22.44
C GLY A 204 -6.81 -24.91 -22.77
N TYR A 205 -7.21 -24.07 -21.82
CA TYR A 205 -7.21 -22.61 -21.96
C TYR A 205 -6.30 -21.97 -20.92
N LYS A 206 -5.51 -20.99 -21.35
CA LYS A 206 -4.56 -20.30 -20.48
C LYS A 206 -5.26 -19.39 -19.48
N VAL A 207 -4.72 -19.23 -18.30
CA VAL A 207 -5.11 -18.19 -17.33
C VAL A 207 -4.74 -16.81 -17.89
N ALA A 208 -5.57 -15.79 -17.63
CA ALA A 208 -5.33 -14.43 -18.13
C ALA A 208 -4.20 -13.66 -17.41
N LEU A 209 -3.32 -14.37 -16.70
CA LEU A 209 -2.10 -13.89 -16.06
C LEU A 209 -1.01 -14.93 -16.27
N CYS A 210 0.24 -14.46 -16.32
CA CYS A 210 1.38 -15.36 -16.33
C CYS A 210 1.53 -16.07 -14.97
N GLU A 211 2.27 -17.18 -14.96
CA GLU A 211 2.56 -18.00 -13.78
C GLU A 211 3.12 -17.16 -12.62
N ARG A 212 4.02 -16.21 -12.94
CA ARG A 212 4.64 -15.33 -11.93
C ARG A 212 3.63 -14.35 -11.34
N ASP A 213 2.87 -13.64 -12.17
CA ASP A 213 1.89 -12.66 -11.69
C ASP A 213 0.79 -13.35 -10.88
N ALA A 214 0.28 -14.47 -11.38
CA ALA A 214 -0.69 -15.30 -10.66
C ALA A 214 -0.14 -15.71 -9.27
N ALA A 215 1.14 -16.09 -9.19
CA ALA A 215 1.77 -16.44 -7.93
C ALA A 215 2.01 -15.24 -7.00
N ILE A 216 2.40 -14.08 -7.51
CA ILE A 216 2.59 -12.85 -6.71
C ILE A 216 1.27 -12.43 -6.06
N TYR A 217 0.22 -12.26 -6.87
CA TYR A 217 -1.08 -11.84 -6.36
C TYR A 217 -1.76 -12.93 -5.54
N GLY A 218 -1.55 -14.20 -5.89
CA GLY A 218 -1.97 -15.34 -5.07
C GLY A 218 -1.28 -15.35 -3.70
N GLY A 219 0.02 -15.04 -3.65
CA GLY A 219 0.78 -14.88 -2.41
C GLY A 219 0.31 -13.69 -1.59
N ILE A 220 -0.08 -12.58 -2.21
CA ILE A 220 -0.69 -11.46 -1.50
C ILE A 220 -2.03 -11.88 -0.87
N PHE A 221 -2.89 -12.58 -1.62
CA PHE A 221 -4.16 -13.08 -1.09
C PHE A 221 -3.96 -14.08 0.05
N VAL A 222 -3.13 -15.10 -0.13
CA VAL A 222 -2.81 -16.10 0.91
C VAL A 222 -2.15 -15.44 2.11
N GLY A 223 -1.22 -14.51 1.87
CA GLY A 223 -0.57 -13.69 2.90
C GLY A 223 -1.58 -12.89 3.71
N GLY A 224 -2.54 -12.25 3.06
CA GLY A 224 -3.57 -11.47 3.74
C GLY A 224 -4.57 -12.34 4.52
N VAL A 225 -4.92 -13.52 4.02
CA VAL A 225 -5.74 -14.50 4.74
C VAL A 225 -4.99 -15.03 5.97
N THR A 226 -3.73 -15.46 5.79
CA THR A 226 -2.88 -15.93 6.90
C THR A 226 -2.65 -14.84 7.94
N PHE A 227 -2.44 -13.60 7.50
CA PHE A 227 -2.31 -12.44 8.38
C PHE A 227 -3.54 -12.26 9.28
N ALA A 228 -4.76 -12.55 8.81
CA ALA A 228 -5.96 -12.45 9.64
C ALA A 228 -5.88 -13.27 10.95
N PHE A 229 -5.16 -14.40 10.91
CA PHE A 229 -4.97 -15.28 12.07
C PHE A 229 -3.78 -14.87 12.94
N VAL A 230 -2.71 -14.31 12.36
CA VAL A 230 -1.46 -13.99 13.08
C VAL A 230 -1.25 -12.50 13.39
N ARG A 231 -2.14 -11.62 12.93
CA ARG A 231 -2.01 -10.14 12.99
C ARG A 231 -1.71 -9.56 14.37
N ARG A 232 -2.06 -10.26 15.45
CA ARG A 232 -1.83 -9.82 16.83
C ARG A 232 -0.43 -10.13 17.37
N ARG A 233 0.33 -11.01 16.70
CA ARG A 233 1.63 -11.52 17.20
C ARG A 233 2.79 -11.22 16.25
N ILE A 234 2.50 -10.96 14.98
CA ILE A 234 3.52 -10.79 13.96
C ILE A 234 4.15 -9.40 14.03
N LYS A 235 5.49 -9.36 14.00
CA LYS A 235 6.26 -8.12 13.91
C LYS A 235 6.53 -7.79 12.43
N PRO A 236 6.74 -6.50 12.08
CA PRO A 236 7.13 -6.12 10.73
C PRO A 236 8.40 -6.84 10.28
N LEU A 237 8.41 -7.29 9.03
CA LEU A 237 9.57 -7.92 8.41
C LEU A 237 10.68 -6.87 8.19
N PRO A 238 11.93 -7.12 8.61
CA PRO A 238 13.05 -6.24 8.27
C PRO A 238 13.22 -6.12 6.75
N VAL A 239 13.39 -4.89 6.25
CA VAL A 239 13.50 -4.60 4.81
C VAL A 239 14.64 -5.39 4.16
N ALA A 240 15.75 -5.61 4.85
CA ALA A 240 16.85 -6.42 4.36
C ALA A 240 16.44 -7.88 4.08
N ILE A 241 15.65 -8.49 4.96
CA ILE A 241 15.14 -9.86 4.77
C ILE A 241 14.15 -9.90 3.61
N TRP A 242 13.23 -8.93 3.53
CA TRP A 242 12.32 -8.79 2.40
C TRP A 242 13.08 -8.68 1.07
N PHE A 243 14.14 -7.88 1.02
CA PHE A 243 14.94 -7.70 -0.18
C PHE A 243 15.71 -8.99 -0.55
N LEU A 244 16.42 -9.58 0.40
CA LEU A 244 17.27 -10.75 0.15
C LEU A 244 16.47 -12.02 -0.15
N VAL A 245 15.29 -12.19 0.44
CA VAL A 245 14.48 -13.41 0.33
C VAL A 245 13.33 -13.24 -0.66
N GLY A 246 12.71 -12.06 -0.73
CA GLY A 246 11.58 -11.80 -1.61
C GLY A 246 11.99 -11.26 -2.98
N VAL A 247 12.78 -10.19 -2.99
CA VAL A 247 13.13 -9.49 -4.25
C VAL A 247 14.25 -10.21 -4.98
N LEU A 248 15.36 -10.50 -4.31
CA LEU A 248 16.58 -10.96 -4.94
C LEU A 248 16.41 -12.30 -5.70
N PRO A 249 15.74 -13.35 -5.18
CA PRO A 249 15.58 -14.59 -5.93
C PRO A 249 14.72 -14.41 -7.19
N MET A 250 13.67 -13.59 -7.11
CA MET A 250 12.83 -13.25 -8.26
C MET A 250 13.57 -12.37 -9.27
N ALA A 251 14.40 -11.44 -8.81
CA ALA A 251 15.23 -10.59 -9.64
C ALA A 251 16.35 -11.37 -10.34
N ILE A 252 16.95 -12.36 -9.67
CA ILE A 252 17.91 -13.28 -10.30
C ILE A 252 17.20 -14.11 -11.37
N ASP A 253 16.06 -14.73 -11.04
CA ASP A 253 15.29 -15.57 -11.96
C ASP A 253 14.78 -14.78 -13.19
N GLY A 254 14.17 -13.61 -12.98
CA GLY A 254 13.67 -12.75 -14.05
C GLY A 254 14.77 -12.00 -14.80
N GLY A 255 15.75 -11.47 -14.07
CA GLY A 255 16.84 -10.67 -14.62
C GLY A 255 17.81 -11.49 -15.47
N SER A 256 18.09 -12.74 -15.09
CA SER A 256 18.93 -13.63 -15.92
C SER A 256 18.31 -13.91 -17.30
N GLN A 257 16.97 -13.84 -17.43
CA GLN A 257 16.28 -14.00 -18.71
C GLN A 257 16.37 -12.74 -19.59
N LEU A 258 16.37 -11.55 -18.98
CA LEU A 258 16.45 -10.27 -19.70
C LEU A 258 17.87 -9.96 -20.20
N LEU A 259 18.89 -10.38 -19.43
CA LEU A 259 20.29 -10.03 -19.67
C LEU A 259 21.03 -11.02 -20.59
N ALA A 260 20.51 -12.23 -20.77
CA ALA A 260 21.09 -13.27 -21.64
C ALA A 260 21.17 -12.89 -23.13
N GLY A 261 20.64 -11.73 -23.54
CA GLY A 261 20.74 -11.18 -24.90
C GLY A 261 21.45 -9.83 -24.98
N THR A 262 22.10 -9.37 -23.91
CA THR A 262 22.79 -8.07 -23.88
C THR A 262 24.33 -8.23 -23.90
N PRO A 263 25.08 -7.34 -24.59
CA PRO A 263 26.55 -7.41 -24.64
C PRO A 263 27.25 -7.16 -23.29
N VAL A 264 26.49 -6.77 -22.26
CA VAL A 264 26.99 -6.35 -20.94
C VAL A 264 27.35 -7.55 -20.05
N PHE A 265 26.83 -8.74 -20.36
CA PHE A 265 27.20 -9.97 -19.67
C PHE A 265 28.20 -10.79 -20.51
N LEU A 266 29.34 -11.09 -19.91
CA LEU A 266 30.50 -11.76 -20.49
C LEU A 266 30.14 -13.04 -21.28
N ALA A 267 30.88 -13.24 -22.38
CA ALA A 267 30.89 -14.47 -23.17
C ALA A 267 30.95 -15.72 -22.27
N GLY A 268 29.88 -16.51 -22.24
CA GLY A 268 29.82 -17.77 -21.47
C GLY A 268 28.45 -18.12 -20.86
N TRP A 269 27.47 -17.22 -20.87
CA TRP A 269 26.13 -17.50 -20.35
C TRP A 269 25.16 -17.94 -21.46
N SER A 270 24.54 -19.11 -21.30
CA SER A 270 23.55 -19.65 -22.23
C SER A 270 22.18 -18.97 -22.05
N PRO A 271 21.41 -18.71 -23.13
CA PRO A 271 20.01 -18.34 -23.04
C PRO A 271 19.25 -19.30 -22.11
N ARG A 272 18.56 -18.75 -21.11
CA ARG A 272 17.80 -19.53 -20.12
C ARG A 272 16.36 -19.05 -20.12
N GLU A 273 15.42 -19.99 -20.03
CA GLU A 273 14.01 -19.72 -19.73
C GLU A 273 13.70 -20.22 -18.31
N SER A 274 12.96 -19.44 -17.51
CA SER A 274 12.56 -19.88 -16.18
C SER A 274 11.48 -20.96 -16.23
N THR A 275 11.48 -21.85 -15.25
CA THR A 275 10.52 -22.95 -15.16
C THR A 275 9.21 -22.48 -14.50
N PRO A 276 8.06 -23.12 -14.82
CA PRO A 276 6.78 -22.81 -14.15
C PRO A 276 6.88 -22.87 -12.62
N LEU A 277 7.61 -23.87 -12.10
CA LEU A 277 7.82 -24.03 -10.66
C LEU A 277 8.62 -22.87 -10.06
N LEU A 278 9.71 -22.46 -10.70
CA LEU A 278 10.57 -21.39 -10.17
C LEU A 278 9.87 -20.03 -10.21
N ARG A 279 9.13 -19.73 -11.28
CA ARG A 279 8.27 -18.53 -11.38
C ARG A 279 7.23 -18.49 -10.28
N THR A 280 6.62 -19.63 -10.00
CA THR A 280 5.58 -19.76 -8.99
C THR A 280 6.15 -19.62 -7.59
N ALA A 281 7.26 -20.31 -7.30
CA ALA A 281 7.90 -20.26 -5.99
C ALA A 281 8.42 -18.86 -5.66
N THR A 282 9.16 -18.24 -6.57
CA THR A 282 9.71 -16.88 -6.37
C THR A 282 8.62 -15.82 -6.33
N GLY A 283 7.60 -15.91 -7.19
CA GLY A 283 6.45 -15.01 -7.19
C GLY A 283 5.63 -15.13 -5.90
N LEU A 284 5.30 -16.35 -5.48
CA LEU A 284 4.55 -16.63 -4.25
C LEU A 284 5.29 -16.08 -3.02
N LEU A 285 6.59 -16.37 -2.91
CA LEU A 285 7.44 -15.89 -1.83
C LEU A 285 7.47 -14.36 -1.79
N PHE A 286 7.66 -13.70 -2.94
CA PHE A 286 7.61 -12.25 -3.02
C PHE A 286 6.25 -11.68 -2.57
N GLY A 287 5.14 -12.26 -3.03
CA GLY A 287 3.78 -11.86 -2.62
C GLY A 287 3.54 -11.98 -1.12
N LEU A 288 3.91 -13.11 -0.52
CA LEU A 288 3.80 -13.35 0.92
C LEU A 288 4.63 -12.36 1.74
N LEU A 289 5.87 -12.10 1.32
CA LEU A 289 6.77 -11.19 2.03
C LEU A 289 6.36 -9.72 1.89
N ASN A 290 5.74 -9.31 0.78
CA ASN A 290 5.13 -7.97 0.68
C ASN A 290 4.03 -7.77 1.71
N VAL A 291 3.19 -8.78 1.94
CA VAL A 291 2.17 -8.73 2.98
C VAL A 291 2.81 -8.67 4.36
N TRP A 292 3.80 -9.52 4.65
CA TRP A 292 4.48 -9.50 5.95
C TRP A 292 5.21 -8.16 6.20
N LEU A 293 5.78 -7.54 5.16
CA LEU A 293 6.38 -6.22 5.29
C LEU A 293 5.33 -5.13 5.55
N ALA A 294 4.25 -5.08 4.77
CA ALA A 294 3.33 -3.94 4.76
C ALA A 294 2.20 -4.03 5.80
N TYR A 295 1.59 -5.21 5.98
CA TYR A 295 0.35 -5.34 6.74
C TYR A 295 0.50 -5.04 8.25
N PRO A 296 1.62 -5.37 8.92
CA PRO A 296 1.83 -4.95 10.31
C PRO A 296 1.78 -3.42 10.49
N HIS A 297 2.39 -2.66 9.57
CA HIS A 297 2.36 -1.20 9.59
C HIS A 297 0.95 -0.66 9.28
N LEU A 298 0.26 -1.26 8.30
CA LEU A 298 -1.13 -0.90 7.99
C LEU A 298 -2.07 -1.18 9.18
N GLU A 299 -1.91 -2.29 9.90
CA GLU A 299 -2.74 -2.59 11.08
C GLU A 299 -2.57 -1.52 12.17
N GLN A 300 -1.35 -1.04 12.41
CA GLN A 300 -1.10 0.06 13.36
C GLN A 300 -1.81 1.34 12.92
N SER A 301 -1.62 1.74 11.65
CA SER A 301 -2.26 2.94 11.09
C SER A 301 -3.80 2.85 11.10
N MET A 302 -4.36 1.68 10.79
CA MET A 302 -5.81 1.45 10.82
C MET A 302 -6.35 1.43 12.25
N ALA A 303 -5.59 0.94 13.23
CA ALA A 303 -5.96 1.00 14.63
C ALA A 303 -6.03 2.45 15.15
N GLU A 304 -5.05 3.29 14.81
CA GLU A 304 -5.05 4.73 15.13
C GLU A 304 -6.20 5.47 14.45
N THR A 305 -6.44 5.17 13.17
CA THR A 305 -7.54 5.73 12.39
C THR A 305 -8.89 5.37 13.04
N ARG A 306 -9.07 4.11 13.45
CA ARG A 306 -10.27 3.65 14.15
C ARG A 306 -10.45 4.37 15.50
N ALA A 307 -9.38 4.52 16.28
CA ALA A 307 -9.43 5.24 17.56
C ALA A 307 -9.86 6.70 17.34
N THR A 308 -9.23 7.39 16.39
CA THR A 308 -9.53 8.79 16.04
C THR A 308 -10.97 8.96 15.56
N ALA A 309 -11.45 8.07 14.69
CA ALA A 309 -12.83 8.08 14.20
C ALA A 309 -13.83 7.86 15.35
N THR A 310 -13.52 6.95 16.28
CA THR A 310 -14.38 6.66 17.43
C THR A 310 -14.49 7.88 18.36
N VAL A 311 -13.38 8.54 18.68
CA VAL A 311 -13.38 9.77 19.51
C VAL A 311 -14.18 10.89 18.84
N LYS A 312 -14.00 11.09 17.53
CA LYS A 312 -14.76 12.10 16.78
C LYS A 312 -16.26 11.83 16.78
N LEU A 313 -16.68 10.56 16.73
CA LEU A 313 -18.09 10.17 16.77
C LEU A 313 -18.69 10.24 18.17
N ALA A 314 -17.92 9.94 19.22
CA ALA A 314 -18.37 10.07 20.61
C ALA A 314 -18.64 11.54 20.97
N GLY A 315 -17.75 12.47 20.60
CA GLY A 315 -17.92 13.91 20.86
C GLY A 315 -19.06 14.59 20.09
N VAL A 316 -19.79 13.85 19.24
CA VAL A 316 -21.02 14.30 18.58
C VAL A 316 -22.26 14.01 19.43
N GLY A 317 -22.22 12.99 20.31
CA GLY A 317 -23.34 12.63 21.18
C GLY A 317 -23.46 13.48 22.46
N ASP A 318 -22.38 14.15 22.87
CA ASP A 318 -22.31 14.98 24.09
C ASP A 318 -22.69 16.46 23.86
N ARG A 319 -23.43 16.79 22.79
CA ARG A 319 -23.91 18.15 22.49
C ARG A 319 -25.32 18.15 21.93
#